data_AF-A0A5E4VHM9-F1
#
_entry.id   AF-A0A5E4VHM9-F1
#
_cell.length_a   1.000
_cell.length_b   1.000
_cell.length_c   1.000
_cell.angle_alpha   90.00
_cell.angle_beta   90.00
_cell.angle_gamma   90.00
#
_symmetry.space_group_name_H-M   'P 1'
#
loop_
_entity.id
_entity.type
_entity.pdbx_description
1 polymer ?
#
loop_
_entity_poly.entity_id
_entity_poly.type
_entity_poly.pdbx_seq_one_letter_code
_entity_poly.pdbx_strand_id
1 'polypeptide(L)'
;MAATINDLATRVLQKLRVLSVGQTAYPEDMEIAKQKIRAAHASFRKDERVRWTISSLPEAAEEPYVLLAAYFCAPEFRKQADPSWVTFAEREINAIIQTPMSGAPVYTEYF
;
A
#
# COMPACT_ATOMS: atom_id res chain seq x y z
N MET A 1 15.18 -0.75 6.11
CA MET A 1 15.18 -0.14 4.77
C MET A 1 13.75 -0.15 4.28
N ALA A 2 13.24 0.94 3.71
CA ALA A 2 11.88 0.95 3.13
C ALA A 2 11.81 0.01 1.93
N ALA A 3 10.70 -0.71 1.75
CA ALA A 3 10.53 -1.61 0.61
C ALA A 3 10.54 -0.83 -0.71
N THR A 4 11.20 -1.39 -1.73
CA THR A 4 11.19 -0.78 -3.05
C THR A 4 9.86 -1.06 -3.75
N ILE A 5 9.54 -0.28 -4.79
CA ILE A 5 8.33 -0.52 -5.60
C ILE A 5 8.32 -1.91 -6.26
N ASN A 6 9.50 -2.48 -6.53
CA ASN A 6 9.63 -3.83 -7.08
C ASN A 6 9.23 -4.86 -6.02
N ASP A 7 9.66 -4.68 -4.77
CA ASP A 7 9.31 -5.57 -3.66
C ASP A 7 7.80 -5.53 -3.39
N LEU A 8 7.20 -4.34 -3.41
CA LEU A 8 5.75 -4.17 -3.29
C LEU A 8 5.00 -4.82 -4.45
N ALA A 9 5.46 -4.67 -5.68
CA ALA A 9 4.87 -5.30 -6.86
C ALA A 9 4.91 -6.84 -6.76
N THR A 10 6.03 -7.41 -6.31
CA THR A 10 6.13 -8.85 -6.07
C THR A 10 5.15 -9.30 -4.97
N ARG A 11 5.02 -8.55 -3.87
CA ARG A 11 4.04 -8.84 -2.81
C ARG A 11 2.60 -8.81 -3.34
N VAL A 12 2.26 -7.85 -4.21
CA VAL A 12 0.93 -7.77 -4.85
C VAL A 12 0.64 -9.03 -5.69
N LEU A 13 1.58 -9.44 -6.53
CA LEU A 13 1.43 -10.63 -7.38
C LEU A 13 1.33 -11.92 -6.54
N GLN A 14 2.07 -12.01 -5.43
CA GLN A 14 1.96 -13.09 -4.47
C GLN A 14 0.60 -13.11 -3.76
N LYS A 15 0.10 -11.95 -3.35
CA LYS A 15 -1.22 -11.80 -2.70
C LYS A 15 -2.33 -12.33 -3.61
N LEU A 16 -2.26 -12.05 -4.91
CA LEU A 16 -3.20 -12.53 -5.93
C LEU A 16 -3.00 -13.98 -6.35
N ARG A 17 -1.99 -14.67 -5.79
CA ARG A 17 -1.56 -16.02 -6.19
C ARG A 17 -1.31 -16.13 -7.69
N VAL A 18 -0.85 -15.05 -8.31
CA VAL A 18 -0.29 -15.05 -9.67
C VAL A 18 1.11 -15.63 -9.63
N LEU A 19 1.83 -15.36 -8.53
CA LEU A 19 3.19 -15.80 -8.29
C LEU A 19 3.29 -16.55 -6.96
N SER A 20 4.06 -17.64 -6.92
CA SER A 20 4.42 -18.32 -5.67
C SER A 20 5.65 -17.68 -5.01
N VAL A 21 5.86 -17.97 -3.72
CA VAL A 21 7.06 -17.54 -3.01
C VAL A 21 8.30 -18.13 -3.70
N GLY A 22 9.29 -17.28 -4.01
CA GLY A 22 10.54 -17.69 -4.65
C GLY A 22 10.49 -17.80 -6.18
N GLN A 23 9.34 -17.54 -6.82
CA GLN A 23 9.25 -17.42 -8.27
C GLN A 23 9.59 -15.99 -8.73
N THR A 24 10.12 -15.87 -9.96
CA THR A 24 10.37 -14.57 -10.59
C THR A 24 9.16 -14.21 -11.45
N ALA A 25 8.61 -13.01 -11.23
CA ALA A 25 7.50 -12.50 -12.02
C ALA A 25 7.95 -12.20 -13.46
N TYR A 26 7.03 -12.37 -14.42
CA TYR A 26 7.29 -11.88 -15.78
C TYR A 26 7.40 -10.34 -15.77
N PRO A 27 8.25 -9.76 -16.64
CA PRO A 27 8.43 -8.31 -16.72
C PRO A 27 7.11 -7.56 -16.98
N GLU A 28 6.22 -8.15 -17.77
CA GLU A 28 4.90 -7.59 -18.08
C GLU A 28 4.00 -7.53 -16.85
N ASP A 29 3.93 -8.61 -16.07
CA ASP A 29 3.16 -8.68 -14.83
C ASP A 29 3.66 -7.68 -13.79
N MET A 30 4.99 -7.50 -13.73
CA MET A 30 5.63 -6.52 -12.86
C MET A 30 5.25 -5.08 -13.24
N GLU A 31 5.21 -4.76 -14.53
CA GLU A 31 4.79 -3.42 -14.96
C GLU A 31 3.31 -3.15 -14.66
N ILE A 32 2.44 -4.15 -14.84
CA ILE A 32 1.03 -4.03 -14.44
C ILE A 32 0.94 -3.77 -12.93
N ALA A 33 1.61 -4.58 -12.11
CA ALA A 33 1.59 -4.41 -10.65
C ALA A 33 2.11 -3.03 -10.21
N LYS A 34 3.21 -2.53 -10.80
CA LYS A 34 3.72 -1.17 -10.54
C LYS A 34 2.73 -0.09 -10.94
N GLN A 35 2.08 -0.22 -12.08
CA GLN A 35 1.05 0.73 -12.52
C GLN A 35 -0.12 0.77 -11.53
N LYS A 36 -0.57 -0.40 -11.03
CA LYS A 36 -1.65 -0.45 -10.03
C LYS A 36 -1.23 0.10 -8.66
N ILE A 37 0.03 -0.05 -8.26
CA ILE A 37 0.57 0.64 -7.06
C ILE A 37 0.55 2.16 -7.24
N ARG A 38 0.92 2.66 -8.42
CA ARG A 38 0.81 4.10 -8.73
C ARG A 38 -0.65 4.56 -8.72
N ALA A 39 -1.58 3.75 -9.20
CA ALA A 39 -3.02 4.05 -9.13
C ALA A 39 -3.52 4.08 -7.68
N ALA A 40 -3.10 3.13 -6.83
CA ALA A 40 -3.38 3.14 -5.40
C ALA A 40 -2.87 4.43 -4.73
N HIS A 41 -1.63 4.83 -5.04
CA HIS A 41 -1.10 6.10 -4.57
C HIS A 41 -1.92 7.31 -5.04
N ALA A 42 -2.30 7.35 -6.31
CA ALA A 42 -3.10 8.43 -6.86
C ALA A 42 -4.47 8.53 -6.17
N SER A 43 -5.09 7.39 -5.82
CA SER A 43 -6.33 7.33 -5.05
C SER A 43 -6.16 7.99 -3.67
N PHE A 44 -5.10 7.64 -2.94
CA PHE A 44 -4.83 8.24 -1.63
C PHE A 44 -4.38 9.71 -1.70
N ARG A 45 -3.74 10.13 -2.79
CA ARG A 45 -3.31 11.52 -3.01
C ARG A 45 -4.47 12.44 -3.36
N LYS A 46 -5.52 11.93 -4.03
CA LYS A 46 -6.69 12.71 -4.45
C LYS A 46 -7.36 13.45 -3.29
N ASP A 47 -7.30 12.88 -2.09
CA ASP A 47 -7.89 13.44 -0.88
C ASP A 47 -6.89 14.28 -0.05
N GLU A 48 -5.70 14.59 -0.58
CA GLU A 48 -4.58 15.24 0.13
C GLU A 48 -4.16 14.56 1.46
N ARG A 49 -4.60 13.32 1.63
CA ARG A 49 -4.43 12.50 2.84
C ARG A 49 -2.98 12.14 3.13
N VAL A 50 -2.17 11.99 2.08
CA VAL A 50 -0.84 11.39 2.16
C VAL A 50 0.26 12.42 1.91
N ARG A 51 1.21 12.50 2.85
CA ARG A 51 2.37 13.44 2.77
C ARG A 51 3.63 12.84 2.17
N TRP A 52 3.65 11.53 1.92
CA TRP A 52 4.81 10.81 1.39
C TRP A 52 4.68 10.53 -0.10
N THR A 53 5.80 10.20 -0.75
CA THR A 53 5.87 9.81 -2.17
C THR A 53 5.94 8.28 -2.31
N ILE A 54 5.66 7.76 -3.51
CA ILE A 54 5.83 6.33 -3.83
C ILE A 54 7.28 5.84 -3.62
N SER A 55 8.26 6.73 -3.77
CA SER A 55 9.67 6.39 -3.55
C SER A 55 10.05 6.32 -2.07
N SER A 56 9.20 6.80 -1.16
CA SER A 56 9.49 6.93 0.25
C SER A 56 8.25 6.62 1.09
N LEU A 57 7.70 5.41 0.93
CA LEU A 57 6.61 4.96 1.79
C LEU A 57 7.13 4.62 3.20
N PRO A 58 6.41 5.03 4.26
CA PRO A 58 6.62 4.47 5.58
C PRO A 58 6.21 3.00 5.61
N GLU A 59 6.92 2.18 6.38
CA GLU A 59 6.69 0.73 6.50
C GLU A 59 5.24 0.40 6.87
N ALA A 60 4.65 1.19 7.78
CA ALA A 60 3.25 1.05 8.17
C ALA A 60 2.26 1.23 7.00
N ALA A 61 2.62 2.01 5.98
CA ALA A 61 1.78 2.24 4.81
C ALA A 61 2.04 1.23 3.68
N GLU A 62 3.00 0.31 3.80
CA GLU A 62 3.29 -0.65 2.73
C GLU A 62 2.14 -1.64 2.52
N GLU A 63 1.65 -2.25 3.60
CA GLU A 63 0.58 -3.24 3.55
C GLU A 63 -0.74 -2.70 2.97
N PRO A 64 -1.26 -1.53 3.37
CA PRO A 64 -2.48 -0.99 2.77
C PRO A 64 -2.31 -0.66 1.28
N TYR A 65 -1.11 -0.26 0.85
CA TYR A 65 -0.83 -0.07 -0.57
C TYR A 65 -0.82 -1.38 -1.34
N VAL A 66 -0.24 -2.45 -0.78
CA VAL A 66 -0.27 -3.80 -1.38
C VAL A 66 -1.71 -4.30 -1.50
N LEU A 67 -2.54 -4.10 -0.47
CA LEU A 67 -3.95 -4.51 -0.48
C LEU A 67 -4.75 -3.78 -1.56
N LEU A 68 -4.64 -2.45 -1.62
CA LEU A 68 -5.37 -1.66 -2.61
C LEU A 68 -4.86 -1.93 -4.05
N ALA A 69 -3.55 -2.04 -4.22
CA ALA A 69 -2.97 -2.38 -5.52
C ALA A 69 -3.38 -3.79 -5.96
N ALA A 70 -3.42 -4.77 -5.06
CA ALA A 70 -3.92 -6.12 -5.35
C ALA A 70 -5.39 -6.09 -5.80
N TYR A 71 -6.23 -5.29 -5.13
CA TYR A 71 -7.61 -5.11 -5.55
C TYR A 71 -7.73 -4.56 -6.97
N PHE A 72 -6.96 -3.53 -7.34
CA PHE A 72 -6.97 -2.97 -8.70
C PHE A 72 -6.31 -3.87 -9.75
N CYS A 73 -5.44 -4.77 -9.32
CA CYS A 73 -4.68 -5.67 -10.16
C CYS A 73 -5.45 -6.98 -10.46
N ALA A 74 -6.34 -7.40 -9.56
CA ALA A 74 -7.16 -8.58 -9.71
C ALA A 74 -7.92 -8.73 -11.06
N PRO A 75 -8.60 -7.69 -11.61
CA PRO A 75 -9.28 -7.83 -12.90
C PRO A 75 -8.34 -8.12 -14.08
N GLU A 76 -7.12 -7.58 -14.06
CA GLU A 76 -6.11 -7.82 -15.12
C GLU A 76 -5.69 -9.28 -15.17
N PHE A 77 -5.57 -9.92 -13.99
CA PHE A 77 -5.17 -11.31 -13.84
C PHE A 77 -6.35 -12.29 -13.78
N ARG A 78 -7.58 -11.82 -14.04
CA ARG A 78 -8.82 -12.60 -13.91
C ARG A 78 -8.95 -13.30 -12.55
N LYS A 79 -8.46 -12.64 -11.49
CA LYS A 79 -8.57 -13.10 -10.11
C LYS A 79 -9.73 -12.39 -9.43
N GLN A 80 -10.24 -13.00 -8.36
CA GLN A 80 -11.16 -12.34 -7.45
C GLN A 80 -10.33 -11.61 -6.40
N ALA A 81 -10.59 -10.31 -6.22
CA ALA A 81 -10.16 -9.58 -5.05
C ALA A 81 -11.32 -9.48 -4.07
N ASP A 82 -11.00 -9.58 -2.78
CA ASP A 82 -11.96 -9.34 -1.73
C ASP A 82 -12.19 -7.82 -1.58
N PRO A 83 -13.44 -7.32 -1.71
CA PRO A 83 -13.76 -5.92 -1.47
C PRO A 83 -13.36 -5.43 -0.07
N SER A 84 -13.26 -6.33 0.92
CA SER A 84 -12.81 -5.99 2.27
C SER A 84 -11.41 -5.37 2.29
N TRP A 85 -10.55 -5.72 1.33
CA TRP A 85 -9.18 -5.21 1.23
C TRP A 85 -9.14 -3.70 1.02
N VAL A 86 -10.11 -3.13 0.30
CA VAL A 86 -10.21 -1.67 0.11
C VAL A 86 -10.51 -1.00 1.44
N THR A 87 -11.53 -1.49 2.14
CA THR A 87 -11.94 -0.96 3.45
C THR A 87 -10.82 -1.06 4.48
N PHE A 88 -10.10 -2.18 4.51
CA PHE A 88 -8.93 -2.34 5.38
C PHE A 88 -7.80 -1.38 5.02
N ALA A 89 -7.45 -1.27 3.74
CA ALA A 89 -6.40 -0.37 3.28
C ALA A 89 -6.70 1.10 3.63
N GLU A 90 -7.93 1.54 3.41
CA GLU A 90 -8.36 2.89 3.76
C GLU A 90 -8.34 3.13 5.27
N ARG A 91 -8.81 2.15 6.05
CA ARG A 91 -8.80 2.27 7.52
C ARG A 91 -7.39 2.40 8.07
N GLU A 92 -6.44 1.58 7.60
CA GLU A 92 -5.06 1.64 8.07
C GLU A 92 -4.36 2.94 7.64
N ILE A 93 -4.55 3.38 6.40
CA ILE A 93 -4.03 4.67 5.92
C ILE A 93 -4.57 5.81 6.79
N ASN A 94 -5.86 5.80 7.09
CA ASN A 94 -6.46 6.80 7.98
C ASN A 94 -5.87 6.76 9.39
N ALA A 95 -5.66 5.57 9.95
CA ALA A 95 -5.03 5.42 11.26
C ALA A 95 -3.60 6.00 11.27
N ILE A 96 -2.81 5.76 10.21
CA ILE A 96 -1.45 6.30 10.07
C ILE A 96 -1.46 7.82 9.97
N ILE A 97 -2.40 8.39 9.22
CA ILE A 97 -2.53 9.85 9.06
C ILE A 97 -3.00 10.51 10.36
N GLN A 98 -3.92 9.86 11.07
CA GLN A 98 -4.50 10.38 12.31
C GLN A 98 -3.61 10.19 13.52
N THR A 99 -2.63 9.28 13.47
CA THR A 99 -1.69 9.11 14.58
C THR A 99 -0.92 10.42 14.76
N PRO A 100 -1.16 11.19 15.84
CA PRO A 100 -0.38 12.39 16.09
C PRO A 100 1.07 11.94 16.26
N MET A 101 2.01 12.65 15.65
CA MET A 101 3.43 12.43 15.92
C MET A 101 3.63 12.39 17.43
N SER A 102 3.91 11.21 17.97
CA SER A 102 4.21 11.00 19.39
C SER A 102 5.51 11.73 19.70
N GLY A 103 5.38 13.00 20.05
CA GLY A 103 6.47 13.95 20.19
C GLY A 103 6.03 15.33 20.65
N ALA A 104 4.74 15.56 20.91
CA ALA A 104 4.33 16.73 21.69
C ALA A 104 4.77 16.50 23.15
N PRO A 105 5.62 17.37 23.74
CA PRO A 105 5.91 17.30 25.16
C PRO A 105 4.57 17.46 25.89
N VAL A 106 4.19 16.44 26.65
CA VAL A 106 3.09 16.54 27.60
C VAL A 106 3.54 17.58 28.63
N TYR A 107 3.10 18.82 28.49
CA TYR A 107 3.24 19.81 29.55
C TYR A 107 2.41 19.29 30.72
N THR A 108 3.09 18.68 31.69
CA THR A 108 2.51 18.34 32.97
C THR A 108 2.26 19.65 33.70
N GLU A 109 1.06 20.21 33.59
CA GLU A 109 0.62 21.24 34.52
C GLU A 109 0.43 20.58 35.88
N TYR A 110 1.38 20.81 36.79
CA TYR A 110 1.22 20.52 38.20
C TYR A 110 0.21 21.52 38.77
N PHE A 111 -0.99 21.05 39.08
CA PHE A 111 -1.93 21.72 39.97
C PHE A 111 -1.79 21.15 41.39
#